data_AF-A0A291QDJ3-F1
#
_entry.id   AF-A0A291QDJ3-F1
#
_cell.length_a   1.000
_cell.length_b   1.000
_cell.length_c   1.000
_cell.angle_alpha   90.00
_cell.angle_beta   90.00
_cell.angle_gamma   90.00
#
_symmetry.space_group_name_H-M   'P 1'
#
loop_
_entity.id
_entity.type
_entity.pdbx_description
1 polymer ?
#
loop_
_entity_poly.entity_id
_entity_poly.type
_entity_poly.pdbx_seq_one_letter_code
_entity_poly.pdbx_strand_id
1 'polypeptide(L)'
;MSDDTADAVAHADAVAHAEADAVTHADAAAVAPADVDDAALADAPPEPALRPRAQPGPGVELSRRARLYADGGELVLRTRSGTRRLPVGGEGISRAVFVDVAGPEAERMGSPIPGAWGELQLQDSKGTLVARLRLDDWLPEADQLPQRSVRGEQLLSRTGVAGLLAAARIPLHTVRDADDPLVDRDREARRHAVPLSPGSVFPAWYWLTRGVAAAVWFGTFTVLLFSDAAAPPLVLVSAGAALTAPAARIALRAWTRLRLRRSAPAGAAVTITPRPAPDAGATVRFRRDTEIRVERHDLVLKDISGQEYRLARRGPHAVTALVLVRDRSGAPVGVELRGRDGQVRAVLPWLQWFGGAGGGDGWAALQGALALPVRERGLTGRGGGWPKGPALGLRMLPAYGKEARAVSRFPGTLVGVSSTAVMAVGSCLSVVYGVRLLNAHPGAARATVLMGVLAALLQALPYTIHQGCGRYRLDRPASG
;
A
#
# COMPACT_ATOMS: atom_id res chain seq x y z
N MET A 1 -6.54 14.65 74.46
CA MET A 1 -7.67 13.95 73.78
C MET A 1 -7.50 14.23 72.30
N SER A 2 -6.55 13.55 71.65
CA SER A 2 -6.76 12.36 70.77
C SER A 2 -7.49 12.82 69.49
N ASP A 3 -6.88 13.09 68.34
CA ASP A 3 -5.66 12.55 67.69
C ASP A 3 -5.68 11.03 67.56
N ASP A 4 -6.59 10.56 66.71
CA ASP A 4 -6.67 9.17 66.26
C ASP A 4 -7.49 9.10 64.96
N THR A 5 -6.92 9.52 63.82
CA THR A 5 -7.49 9.27 62.46
C THR A 5 -6.54 9.56 61.29
N ALA A 6 -5.22 9.59 61.52
CA ALA A 6 -4.24 9.83 60.44
C ALA A 6 -3.27 8.67 60.17
N ASP A 7 -3.20 7.64 61.01
CA ASP A 7 -2.16 6.58 60.91
C ASP A 7 -2.60 5.26 60.24
N ALA A 8 -3.81 5.18 59.68
CA ALA A 8 -4.32 3.93 59.07
C ALA A 8 -4.19 3.85 57.54
N VAL A 9 -3.67 4.88 56.85
CA VAL A 9 -3.61 4.91 55.36
C VAL A 9 -2.17 4.87 54.82
N ALA A 10 -1.14 5.02 55.66
CA ALA A 10 0.26 4.99 55.24
C ALA A 10 0.94 3.60 55.35
N HIS A 11 0.23 2.55 55.81
CA HIS A 11 0.80 1.21 56.03
C HIS A 11 0.32 0.12 55.05
N ALA A 12 -0.56 0.46 54.10
CA ALA A 12 -1.00 -0.47 53.05
C ALA A 12 -0.21 -0.33 51.72
N ASP A 13 0.43 0.81 51.47
CA ASP A 13 1.22 1.06 50.25
C ASP A 13 2.70 0.66 50.37
N ALA A 14 3.17 0.27 51.56
CA ALA A 14 4.58 -0.09 51.81
C ALA A 14 4.86 -1.61 51.74
N VAL A 15 3.85 -2.47 51.62
CA VAL A 15 4.01 -3.94 51.53
C VAL A 15 3.88 -4.45 50.09
N ALA A 16 3.36 -3.65 49.15
CA ALA A 16 3.23 -4.02 47.73
C ALA A 16 4.45 -3.63 46.86
N HIS A 17 5.48 -3.00 47.44
CA HIS A 17 6.73 -2.63 46.75
C HIS A 17 7.96 -3.43 47.20
N ALA A 18 7.80 -4.44 48.06
CA ALA A 18 8.91 -5.27 48.55
C ALA A 18 8.95 -6.71 48.00
N GLU A 19 7.97 -7.15 47.21
CA GLU A 19 7.95 -8.48 46.57
C GLU A 19 8.36 -8.48 45.08
N ALA A 20 8.76 -7.34 44.52
CA ALA A 20 9.10 -7.21 43.11
C ALA A 20 10.61 -7.28 42.79
N ASP A 21 11.50 -7.24 43.80
CA ASP A 21 12.95 -7.03 43.59
C ASP A 21 13.87 -8.14 44.14
N ALA A 22 13.35 -9.31 44.54
CA ALA A 22 14.17 -10.35 45.17
C ALA A 22 13.94 -11.77 44.63
N VAL A 23 13.94 -11.95 43.31
CA VAL A 23 14.31 -13.24 42.68
C VAL A 23 15.12 -12.97 41.42
N THR A 24 16.41 -12.70 41.58
CA THR A 24 17.41 -12.83 40.52
C THR A 24 18.44 -13.86 40.95
N HIS A 25 18.88 -14.67 39.99
CA HIS A 25 20.04 -15.57 40.00
C HIS A 25 19.87 -16.99 40.58
N ALA A 26 19.50 -17.91 39.68
CA ALA A 26 20.18 -19.20 39.60
C ALA A 26 20.42 -19.57 38.12
N ASP A 27 21.71 -19.62 37.82
CA ASP A 27 22.43 -19.90 36.60
C ASP A 27 22.03 -21.21 35.88
N ALA A 28 21.93 -21.18 34.54
CA ALA A 28 22.10 -22.37 33.68
C ALA A 28 22.29 -21.97 32.20
N ALA A 29 23.57 -21.79 31.84
CA ALA A 29 24.19 -22.26 30.60
C ALA A 29 23.65 -21.74 29.23
N ALA A 30 24.36 -20.72 28.74
CA ALA A 30 25.01 -20.67 27.43
C ALA A 30 24.39 -21.48 26.26
N VAL A 31 23.60 -20.80 25.43
CA VAL A 31 23.74 -20.90 23.97
C VAL A 31 23.81 -19.46 23.46
N ALA A 32 25.01 -19.03 23.09
CA ALA A 32 25.21 -17.77 22.40
C ALA A 32 24.37 -17.78 21.10
N PRO A 33 23.51 -16.78 20.84
CA PRO A 33 22.97 -16.62 19.50
C PRO A 33 24.11 -16.13 18.61
N ALA A 34 24.78 -17.08 17.95
CA ALA A 34 25.62 -16.79 16.81
C ALA A 34 24.78 -16.05 15.75
N ASP A 35 25.28 -14.90 15.31
CA ASP A 35 25.11 -14.35 13.96
C ASP A 35 23.70 -14.28 13.36
N VAL A 36 22.72 -13.76 14.11
CA VAL A 36 21.43 -13.35 13.49
C VAL A 36 21.55 -12.00 12.77
N ASP A 37 22.52 -11.16 13.15
CA ASP A 37 22.70 -9.84 12.53
C ASP A 37 23.41 -9.90 11.16
N ASP A 38 24.29 -10.87 10.91
CA ASP A 38 24.97 -11.00 9.60
C ASP A 38 24.14 -11.76 8.56
N ALA A 39 23.28 -12.71 8.96
CA ALA A 39 22.42 -13.45 8.04
C ALA A 39 21.25 -12.60 7.49
N ALA A 40 20.74 -11.64 8.28
CA ALA A 40 19.69 -10.73 7.83
C ALA A 40 20.22 -9.60 6.91
N LEU A 41 21.53 -9.31 6.97
CA LEU A 41 22.21 -8.34 6.11
C LEU A 41 22.47 -8.87 4.68
N ALA A 42 22.36 -10.18 4.46
CA ALA A 42 22.63 -10.85 3.17
C ALA A 42 21.45 -10.90 2.18
N ASP A 43 20.21 -10.57 2.58
CA ASP A 43 19.00 -10.83 1.76
C ASP A 43 18.37 -9.56 1.12
N ALA A 44 19.19 -8.52 0.93
CA ALA A 44 18.81 -7.37 0.12
C ALA A 44 18.91 -7.74 -1.37
N PRO A 45 17.86 -7.50 -2.18
CA PRO A 45 17.88 -7.86 -3.59
C PRO A 45 18.98 -7.05 -4.30
N PRO A 46 19.74 -7.67 -5.22
CA PRO A 46 20.72 -6.94 -6.03
C PRO A 46 20.02 -5.87 -6.87
N GLU A 47 20.69 -4.73 -7.05
CA GLU A 47 20.25 -3.71 -8.00
C GLU A 47 20.81 -4.03 -9.40
N PRO A 48 20.07 -3.79 -10.48
CA PRO A 48 18.75 -3.16 -10.54
C PRO A 48 17.58 -4.06 -10.07
N ALA A 49 16.72 -3.51 -9.22
CA ALA A 49 15.47 -4.15 -8.80
C ALA A 49 14.25 -3.28 -9.07
N LEU A 50 13.19 -3.87 -9.63
CA LEU A 50 11.91 -3.19 -9.79
C LEU A 50 11.19 -3.09 -8.44
N ARG A 51 10.53 -1.95 -8.24
CA ARG A 51 9.68 -1.68 -7.08
C ARG A 51 8.23 -1.64 -7.54
N PRO A 52 7.32 -2.30 -6.83
CA PRO A 52 5.93 -2.34 -7.24
C PRO A 52 5.29 -0.96 -7.06
N ARG A 53 4.15 -0.78 -7.72
CA ARG A 53 3.22 0.31 -7.48
C ARG A 53 2.89 0.47 -5.99
N ALA A 54 2.83 1.72 -5.52
CA ALA A 54 2.40 2.01 -4.17
C ALA A 54 0.91 1.66 -3.99
N GLN A 55 0.58 0.97 -2.90
CA GLN A 55 -0.78 0.53 -2.61
C GLN A 55 -1.11 0.64 -1.12
N PRO A 56 -2.34 1.06 -0.76
CA PRO A 56 -2.71 1.28 0.64
C PRO A 56 -3.03 -0.03 1.38
N GLY A 57 -3.05 0.05 2.71
CA GLY A 57 -3.49 -1.05 3.58
C GLY A 57 -2.64 -2.32 3.41
N PRO A 58 -3.24 -3.49 3.11
CA PRO A 58 -2.47 -4.73 2.88
C PRO A 58 -1.44 -4.62 1.74
N GLY A 59 -1.67 -3.72 0.78
CA GLY A 59 -0.75 -3.48 -0.34
C GLY A 59 0.60 -2.87 0.07
N VAL A 60 0.70 -2.26 1.25
CA VAL A 60 1.97 -1.74 1.78
C VAL A 60 2.97 -2.87 2.03
N GLU A 61 2.51 -4.08 2.38
CA GLU A 61 3.40 -5.23 2.49
C GLU A 61 4.02 -5.59 1.13
N LEU A 62 3.25 -5.46 0.04
CA LEU A 62 3.76 -5.69 -1.31
C LEU A 62 4.83 -4.67 -1.65
N SER A 63 4.62 -3.38 -1.37
CA SER A 63 5.63 -2.36 -1.64
C SER A 63 6.93 -2.60 -0.88
N ARG A 64 6.85 -3.09 0.35
CA ARG A 64 8.04 -3.42 1.16
C ARG A 64 8.78 -4.66 0.68
N ARG A 65 8.06 -5.72 0.30
CA ARG A 65 8.67 -7.06 0.08
C ARG A 65 8.84 -7.44 -1.39
N ALA A 66 7.88 -7.07 -2.24
CA ALA A 66 7.86 -7.56 -3.62
C ALA A 66 8.93 -6.88 -4.45
N ARG A 67 9.76 -7.67 -5.13
CA ARG A 67 10.89 -7.19 -5.94
C ARG A 67 11.06 -8.11 -7.15
N LEU A 68 11.40 -7.52 -8.29
CA LEU A 68 11.86 -8.26 -9.47
C LEU A 68 13.28 -7.81 -9.76
N TYR A 69 14.22 -8.75 -9.79
CA TYR A 69 15.64 -8.47 -9.97
C TYR A 69 16.32 -9.61 -10.74
N ALA A 70 17.54 -9.37 -11.20
CA ALA A 70 18.37 -10.39 -11.83
C ALA A 70 19.37 -10.95 -10.82
N ASP A 71 19.48 -12.28 -10.74
CA ASP A 71 20.42 -12.96 -9.85
C ASP A 71 20.86 -14.29 -10.48
N GLY A 72 22.16 -14.56 -10.53
CA GLY A 72 22.70 -15.85 -10.97
C GLY A 72 22.31 -16.31 -12.39
N GLY A 73 22.02 -15.39 -13.32
CA GLY A 73 21.52 -15.75 -14.66
C GLY A 73 20.02 -16.05 -14.71
N GLU A 74 19.29 -15.69 -13.65
CA GLU A 74 17.84 -15.85 -13.56
C GLU A 74 17.17 -14.50 -13.31
N LEU A 75 15.93 -14.39 -13.76
CA LEU A 75 15.03 -13.33 -13.35
C LEU A 75 14.23 -13.80 -12.13
N VAL A 76 14.42 -13.13 -11.00
CA VAL A 76 13.88 -13.54 -9.70
C VAL A 76 12.76 -12.60 -9.28
N LEU A 77 11.55 -13.17 -9.19
CA LEU A 77 10.38 -12.52 -8.64
C LEU A 77 10.20 -12.94 -7.18
N ARG A 78 10.48 -12.04 -6.26
CA ARG A 78 10.16 -12.20 -4.84
C ARG A 78 8.80 -11.56 -4.56
N THR A 79 7.88 -12.31 -3.98
CA THR A 79 6.55 -11.83 -3.56
C THR A 79 6.28 -12.19 -2.10
N ARG A 80 5.12 -11.78 -1.56
CA ARG A 80 4.70 -12.21 -0.22
C ARG A 80 4.47 -13.71 -0.08
N SER A 81 4.20 -14.41 -1.19
CA SER A 81 3.84 -15.84 -1.22
C SER A 81 5.02 -16.76 -1.53
N GLY A 82 6.18 -16.20 -1.83
CA GLY A 82 7.38 -16.94 -2.17
C GLY A 82 8.20 -16.28 -3.26
N THR A 83 9.27 -16.97 -3.65
CA THR A 83 10.21 -16.56 -4.68
C THR A 83 10.04 -17.47 -5.89
N ARG A 84 9.98 -16.87 -7.08
CA ARG A 84 9.98 -17.57 -8.36
C ARG A 84 11.19 -17.15 -9.15
N ARG A 85 11.92 -18.12 -9.70
CA ARG A 85 13.11 -17.91 -10.52
C ARG A 85 12.79 -18.35 -11.95
N LEU A 86 13.17 -17.54 -12.93
CA LEU A 86 13.00 -17.83 -14.35
C LEU A 86 14.38 -17.80 -15.02
N PRO A 87 14.83 -18.88 -15.67
CA PRO A 87 16.14 -18.91 -16.31
C PRO A 87 16.23 -17.91 -17.47
N VAL A 88 17.40 -17.30 -17.65
CA VAL A 88 17.71 -16.39 -18.76
C VAL A 88 18.75 -17.04 -19.67
N GLY A 89 18.50 -17.02 -20.98
CA GLY A 89 19.29 -17.73 -21.99
C GLY A 89 18.94 -19.22 -22.10
N GLY A 90 19.62 -19.94 -23.01
CA GLY A 90 19.37 -21.37 -23.25
C GLY A 90 17.91 -21.65 -23.63
N GLU A 91 17.25 -22.49 -22.84
CA GLU A 91 15.82 -22.83 -22.96
C GLU A 91 14.88 -21.85 -22.22
N GLY A 92 15.44 -20.85 -21.55
CA GLY A 92 14.71 -19.84 -20.78
C GLY A 92 14.38 -18.59 -21.58
N ILE A 93 14.34 -17.44 -20.89
CA ILE A 93 14.05 -16.14 -21.50
C ILE A 93 15.21 -15.74 -22.41
N SER A 94 14.95 -15.59 -23.71
CA SER A 94 15.95 -15.18 -24.69
C SER A 94 15.83 -13.71 -25.08
N ARG A 95 14.61 -13.14 -25.05
CA ARG A 95 14.33 -11.76 -25.48
C ARG A 95 13.13 -11.18 -24.76
N ALA A 96 13.05 -9.86 -24.76
CA ALA A 96 11.93 -9.10 -24.24
C ALA A 96 11.32 -8.20 -25.33
N VAL A 97 10.00 -8.19 -25.43
CA VAL A 97 9.23 -7.35 -26.35
C VAL A 97 8.35 -6.42 -25.52
N PHE A 98 8.67 -5.13 -25.54
CA PHE A 98 7.86 -4.09 -24.94
C PHE A 98 6.80 -3.61 -25.93
N VAL A 99 5.54 -3.90 -25.62
CA VAL A 99 4.37 -3.49 -26.37
C VAL A 99 3.86 -2.15 -25.82
N ASP A 100 4.25 -1.06 -26.46
CA ASP A 100 3.88 0.33 -26.12
C ASP A 100 2.56 0.74 -26.80
N VAL A 101 1.56 -0.14 -26.73
CA VAL A 101 0.22 0.11 -27.26
C VAL A 101 -0.71 0.40 -26.10
N ALA A 102 -1.47 1.49 -26.19
CA ALA A 102 -2.49 1.79 -25.19
C ALA A 102 -3.53 0.65 -25.19
N GLY A 103 -3.68 -0.05 -24.07
CA GLY A 103 -4.79 -0.99 -23.90
C GLY A 103 -6.14 -0.30 -24.12
N PRO A 104 -7.20 -1.06 -24.44
CA PRO A 104 -8.53 -0.51 -24.70
C PRO A 104 -8.98 0.38 -23.52
N GLU A 105 -9.45 1.59 -23.84
CA GLU A 105 -10.01 2.53 -22.86
C GLU A 105 -11.27 1.94 -22.24
N ALA A 106 -11.18 1.52 -20.98
CA ALA A 106 -12.32 1.03 -20.23
C ALA A 106 -12.97 2.17 -19.45
N GLU A 107 -13.69 3.07 -20.13
CA GLU A 107 -14.51 4.09 -19.47
C GLU A 107 -15.90 3.62 -19.04
N ARG A 108 -16.28 2.36 -19.27
CA ARG A 108 -17.58 1.83 -18.83
C ARG A 108 -17.44 0.75 -17.76
N MET A 109 -17.64 1.19 -16.52
CA MET A 109 -17.85 0.40 -15.29
C MET A 109 -16.65 -0.44 -14.80
N GLY A 110 -15.80 0.18 -13.98
CA GLY A 110 -14.86 -0.56 -13.13
C GLY A 110 -13.57 0.22 -12.86
N SER A 111 -12.79 -0.22 -11.86
CA SER A 111 -11.40 0.22 -11.73
C SER A 111 -10.66 0.01 -13.06
N PRO A 112 -9.70 0.90 -13.40
CA PRO A 112 -9.05 0.89 -14.70
C PRO A 112 -8.52 -0.50 -15.01
N ILE A 113 -8.94 -1.07 -16.14
CA ILE A 113 -8.49 -2.39 -16.56
C ILE A 113 -6.98 -2.33 -16.83
N PRO A 114 -6.17 -3.23 -16.24
CA PRO A 114 -5.37 -4.15 -17.05
C PRO A 114 -4.23 -3.72 -18.01
N GLY A 115 -3.98 -2.46 -18.42
CA GLY A 115 -3.06 -2.29 -19.58
C GLY A 115 -2.88 -0.90 -20.21
N ALA A 116 -3.20 0.18 -19.52
CA ALA A 116 -3.06 1.53 -20.09
C ALA A 116 -1.60 2.01 -20.24
N TRP A 117 -0.64 1.28 -19.67
CA TRP A 117 0.78 1.64 -19.56
C TRP A 117 1.70 0.69 -20.35
N GLY A 118 1.18 -0.13 -21.26
CA GLY A 118 1.96 -1.09 -22.03
C GLY A 118 2.37 -2.34 -21.24
N GLU A 119 2.88 -3.34 -21.96
CA GLU A 119 3.20 -4.66 -21.44
C GLU A 119 4.56 -5.12 -21.94
N LEU A 120 5.33 -5.79 -21.09
CA LEU A 120 6.55 -6.48 -21.45
C LEU A 120 6.29 -7.99 -21.57
N GLN A 121 6.52 -8.53 -22.75
CA GLN A 121 6.50 -9.96 -23.04
C GLN A 121 7.91 -10.52 -23.00
N LEU A 122 8.16 -11.54 -22.20
CA LEU A 122 9.42 -12.26 -22.15
C LEU A 122 9.25 -13.55 -22.92
N GLN A 123 10.08 -13.75 -23.94
CA GLN A 123 9.97 -14.84 -24.90
C GLN A 123 11.22 -15.71 -24.90
N ASP A 124 11.05 -16.99 -25.22
CA ASP A 124 12.14 -17.93 -25.42
C ASP A 124 12.85 -17.72 -26.77
N SER A 125 13.79 -18.60 -27.13
CA SER A 125 14.54 -18.52 -28.40
C SER A 125 13.68 -18.76 -29.64
N LYS A 126 12.52 -19.40 -29.49
CA LYS A 126 11.54 -19.67 -30.55
C LYS A 126 10.53 -18.53 -30.69
N GLY A 127 10.53 -17.58 -29.76
CA GLY A 127 9.58 -16.48 -29.69
C GLY A 127 8.30 -16.81 -28.91
N THR A 128 8.23 -17.97 -28.27
CA THR A 128 7.09 -18.37 -27.44
C THR A 128 7.09 -17.59 -26.13
N LEU A 129 5.91 -17.13 -25.71
CA LEU A 129 5.75 -16.36 -24.48
C LEU A 129 6.00 -17.20 -23.22
N VAL A 130 7.06 -16.84 -22.48
CA VAL A 130 7.43 -17.48 -21.20
C VAL A 130 6.80 -16.74 -20.02
N ALA A 131 6.87 -15.41 -20.04
CA ALA A 131 6.43 -14.58 -18.94
C ALA A 131 5.94 -13.21 -19.40
N ARG A 132 5.11 -12.57 -18.57
CA ARG A 132 4.46 -11.29 -18.87
C ARG A 132 4.58 -10.34 -17.70
N LEU A 133 4.89 -9.09 -17.98
CA LEU A 133 5.03 -8.05 -16.97
C LEU A 133 4.25 -6.81 -17.39
N ARG A 134 3.38 -6.33 -16.51
CA ARG A 134 2.65 -5.08 -16.71
C ARG A 134 3.42 -3.94 -16.05
N LEU A 135 3.75 -2.89 -16.81
CA LEU A 135 4.64 -1.85 -16.32
C LEU A 135 4.02 -1.00 -15.20
N ASP A 136 2.70 -0.86 -15.17
CA ASP A 136 1.99 -0.15 -14.10
C ASP A 136 2.06 -0.87 -12.75
N ASP A 137 2.17 -2.20 -12.74
CA ASP A 137 2.33 -2.96 -11.50
C ASP A 137 3.72 -2.73 -10.86
N TRP A 138 4.69 -2.26 -11.64
CA TRP A 138 6.09 -2.01 -11.26
C TRP A 138 6.51 -0.54 -11.34
N LEU A 139 5.55 0.37 -11.37
CA LEU A 139 5.79 1.81 -11.32
C LEU A 139 5.26 2.37 -9.99
N PRO A 140 6.13 2.73 -9.02
CA PRO A 140 5.72 3.19 -7.69
C PRO A 140 4.67 4.29 -7.74
N GLU A 141 4.87 5.27 -8.62
CA GLU A 141 4.03 6.45 -8.80
C GLU A 141 2.83 6.28 -9.75
N ALA A 142 2.51 5.08 -10.24
CA ALA A 142 1.49 4.85 -11.28
C ALA A 142 0.13 5.50 -11.00
N ASP A 143 -0.35 5.48 -9.76
CA ASP A 143 -1.65 6.05 -9.37
C ASP A 143 -1.72 7.57 -9.38
N GLN A 144 -0.56 8.22 -9.36
CA GLN A 144 -0.44 9.68 -9.28
C GLN A 144 -0.22 10.32 -10.65
N LEU A 145 0.09 9.50 -11.65
CA LEU A 145 0.31 9.95 -13.01
C LEU A 145 -1.00 9.80 -13.81
N PRO A 146 -1.40 10.82 -14.60
CA PRO A 146 -2.48 10.65 -15.56
C PRO A 146 -2.19 9.47 -16.48
N GLN A 147 -3.22 8.70 -16.84
CA GLN A 147 -3.05 7.63 -17.82
C GLN A 147 -2.41 8.22 -19.09
N ARG A 148 -1.46 7.47 -19.67
CA ARG A 148 -0.74 7.85 -20.90
C ARG A 148 0.18 9.06 -20.79
N SER A 149 0.39 9.61 -19.60
CA SER A 149 1.31 10.75 -19.44
C SER A 149 2.79 10.39 -19.55
N VAL A 150 3.10 9.09 -19.54
CA VAL A 150 4.45 8.53 -19.73
C VAL A 150 4.33 7.35 -20.69
N ARG A 151 5.16 7.31 -21.73
CA ARG A 151 5.17 6.27 -22.76
C ARG A 151 6.60 5.97 -23.21
N GLY A 152 6.77 4.90 -23.96
CA GLY A 152 8.04 4.56 -24.61
C GLY A 152 9.20 4.45 -23.61
N GLU A 153 10.35 4.97 -24.03
CA GLU A 153 11.60 4.97 -23.26
C GLU A 153 11.46 5.64 -21.88
N GLN A 154 10.64 6.69 -21.77
CA GLN A 154 10.44 7.37 -20.49
C GLN A 154 9.78 6.44 -19.45
N LEU A 155 8.88 5.56 -19.90
CA LEU A 155 8.24 4.59 -19.02
C LEU A 155 9.20 3.47 -18.61
N LEU A 156 10.00 2.98 -19.56
CA LEU A 156 11.06 2.00 -19.32
C LEU A 156 12.13 2.53 -18.34
N SER A 157 12.52 3.81 -18.48
CA SER A 157 13.44 4.50 -17.58
C SER A 157 12.85 4.69 -16.17
N ARG A 158 11.57 5.10 -16.07
CA ARG A 158 10.90 5.29 -14.76
C ARG A 158 10.69 3.99 -13.98
N THR A 159 10.30 2.92 -14.68
CA THR A 159 10.12 1.58 -14.07
C THR A 159 11.46 0.94 -13.73
N GLY A 160 12.51 1.21 -14.52
CA GLY A 160 13.82 0.55 -14.41
C GLY A 160 13.91 -0.77 -15.15
N VAL A 161 12.87 -1.15 -15.91
CA VAL A 161 12.81 -2.41 -16.65
C VAL A 161 13.93 -2.53 -17.68
N ALA A 162 14.20 -1.48 -18.45
CA ALA A 162 15.30 -1.52 -19.42
C ALA A 162 16.65 -1.79 -18.75
N GLY A 163 16.89 -1.16 -17.59
CA GLY A 163 18.10 -1.38 -16.81
C GLY A 163 18.20 -2.80 -16.24
N LEU A 164 17.08 -3.36 -15.77
CA LEU A 164 17.00 -4.74 -15.30
C LEU A 164 17.29 -5.74 -16.41
N LEU A 165 16.67 -5.57 -17.58
CA LEU A 165 16.88 -6.46 -18.73
C LEU A 165 18.32 -6.39 -19.23
N ALA A 166 18.91 -5.19 -19.27
CA ALA A 166 20.31 -5.01 -19.60
C ALA A 166 21.24 -5.75 -18.61
N ALA A 167 20.96 -5.65 -17.30
CA ALA A 167 21.72 -6.38 -16.27
C ALA A 167 21.56 -7.91 -16.40
N ALA A 168 20.37 -8.37 -16.78
CA ALA A 168 20.08 -9.77 -17.06
C ALA A 168 20.60 -10.25 -18.43
N ARG A 169 21.15 -9.35 -19.26
CA ARG A 169 21.57 -9.62 -20.65
C ARG A 169 20.43 -10.09 -21.56
N ILE A 170 19.21 -9.60 -21.31
CA ILE A 170 18.04 -9.85 -22.15
C ILE A 170 17.90 -8.72 -23.17
N PRO A 171 17.96 -8.99 -24.49
CA PRO A 171 17.71 -7.98 -25.52
C PRO A 171 16.27 -7.48 -25.45
N LEU A 172 16.09 -6.16 -25.55
CA LEU A 172 14.80 -5.49 -25.47
C LEU A 172 14.41 -4.92 -26.85
N HIS A 173 13.28 -5.35 -27.38
CA HIS A 173 12.64 -4.80 -28.58
C HIS A 173 11.44 -3.96 -28.17
N THR A 174 11.31 -2.76 -28.73
CA THR A 174 10.14 -1.89 -28.50
C THR A 174 9.25 -1.92 -29.73
N VAL A 175 7.98 -2.24 -29.51
CA VAL A 175 6.96 -2.36 -30.54
C VAL A 175 5.84 -1.37 -30.21
N ARG A 176 5.43 -0.59 -31.21
CA ARG A 176 4.32 0.39 -31.11
C ARG A 176 3.09 -0.03 -31.89
N ASP A 177 3.21 -1.05 -32.72
CA ASP A 177 2.09 -1.65 -33.44
C ASP A 177 1.65 -2.92 -32.73
N ALA A 178 0.37 -3.02 -32.39
CA ALA A 178 -0.13 -4.25 -31.80
C ALA A 178 0.05 -5.42 -32.77
N ASP A 179 -0.03 -5.17 -34.08
CA ASP A 179 0.00 -6.12 -35.21
C ASP A 179 1.40 -6.61 -35.61
N ASP A 180 2.43 -6.15 -34.90
CA ASP A 180 3.80 -6.56 -35.15
C ASP A 180 4.00 -8.08 -34.91
N PRO A 181 4.72 -8.79 -35.81
CA PRO A 181 4.96 -10.23 -35.71
C PRO A 181 5.75 -10.64 -34.45
N LEU A 182 6.45 -9.72 -33.81
CA LEU A 182 7.16 -9.98 -32.55
C LEU A 182 6.22 -10.05 -31.35
N VAL A 183 4.97 -9.61 -31.47
CA VAL A 183 3.99 -9.61 -30.38
C VAL A 183 3.27 -10.96 -30.34
N ASP A 184 3.45 -11.69 -29.23
CA ASP A 184 2.67 -12.89 -28.99
C ASP A 184 1.23 -12.51 -28.63
N ARG A 185 0.32 -12.94 -29.49
CA ARG A 185 -1.12 -12.70 -29.44
C ARG A 185 -1.91 -13.94 -29.10
N ASP A 186 -1.25 -15.10 -29.04
CA ASP A 186 -1.93 -16.35 -28.76
C ASP A 186 -2.54 -16.29 -27.35
N ARG A 187 -3.86 -16.47 -27.30
CA ARG A 187 -4.62 -16.41 -26.07
C ARG A 187 -4.28 -17.57 -25.16
N GLU A 188 -3.92 -18.72 -25.72
CA GLU A 188 -3.53 -19.91 -24.97
C GLU A 188 -2.13 -19.74 -24.39
N ALA A 189 -1.15 -19.35 -25.20
CA ALA A 189 0.18 -18.95 -24.72
C ALA A 189 0.10 -17.89 -23.60
N ARG A 190 -0.77 -16.89 -23.76
CA ARG A 190 -1.01 -15.85 -22.73
C ARG A 190 -1.60 -16.36 -21.42
N ARG A 191 -2.32 -17.48 -21.42
CA ARG A 191 -2.85 -18.13 -20.20
C ARG A 191 -1.79 -18.95 -19.49
N HIS A 192 -0.87 -19.56 -20.23
CA HIS A 192 0.21 -20.36 -19.69
C HIS A 192 1.44 -19.53 -19.28
N ALA A 193 1.61 -18.36 -19.88
CA ALA A 193 2.70 -17.46 -19.55
C ALA A 193 2.67 -17.01 -18.08
N VAL A 194 3.84 -16.99 -17.46
CA VAL A 194 3.98 -16.63 -16.05
C VAL A 194 3.73 -15.13 -15.85
N PRO A 195 2.73 -14.72 -15.04
CA PRO A 195 2.54 -13.31 -14.72
C PRO A 195 3.57 -12.86 -13.68
N LEU A 196 4.48 -11.98 -14.10
CA LEU A 196 5.44 -11.29 -13.24
C LEU A 196 4.77 -10.12 -12.53
N SER A 197 3.84 -10.43 -11.63
CA SER A 197 3.12 -9.44 -10.82
C SER A 197 3.64 -9.44 -9.37
N PRO A 198 3.57 -8.30 -8.66
CA PRO A 198 3.87 -8.24 -7.22
C PRO A 198 2.96 -9.13 -6.35
N GLY A 199 1.81 -9.55 -6.90
CA GLY A 199 0.79 -10.35 -6.23
C GLY A 199 -0.48 -9.56 -5.90
N SER A 200 -1.49 -10.25 -5.36
CA SER A 200 -2.77 -9.63 -4.99
C SER A 200 -2.64 -8.77 -3.72
N VAL A 201 -3.31 -7.61 -3.70
CA VAL A 201 -3.36 -6.72 -2.52
C VAL A 201 -3.86 -7.48 -1.30
N PHE A 202 -4.99 -8.16 -1.44
CA PHE A 202 -5.63 -8.90 -0.36
C PHE A 202 -5.15 -10.36 -0.30
N PRO A 203 -4.96 -10.94 0.88
CA PRO A 203 -4.59 -12.35 1.01
C PRO A 203 -5.71 -13.27 0.52
N ALA A 204 -5.34 -14.46 0.02
CA ALA A 204 -6.28 -15.41 -0.56
C ALA A 204 -7.38 -15.86 0.42
N TRP A 205 -7.02 -16.07 1.71
CA TRP A 205 -7.98 -16.44 2.75
C TRP A 205 -9.12 -15.42 2.85
N TYR A 206 -8.83 -14.13 2.72
CA TYR A 206 -9.85 -13.09 2.84
C TYR A 206 -10.85 -13.15 1.69
N TRP A 207 -10.37 -13.41 0.47
CA TRP A 207 -11.25 -13.62 -0.69
C TRP A 207 -12.06 -14.90 -0.56
N LEU A 208 -11.45 -16.00 -0.12
CA LEU A 208 -12.12 -17.29 0.06
C LEU A 208 -13.22 -17.19 1.13
N THR A 209 -12.89 -16.66 2.31
CA THR A 209 -13.86 -16.45 3.40
C THR A 209 -15.04 -15.61 2.93
N ARG A 210 -14.78 -14.55 2.16
CA ARG A 210 -15.85 -13.69 1.63
C ARG A 210 -16.68 -14.35 0.54
N GLY A 211 -16.05 -15.10 -0.37
CA GLY A 211 -16.75 -15.83 -1.43
C GLY A 211 -17.67 -16.91 -0.86
N VAL A 212 -17.15 -17.72 0.06
CA VAL A 212 -17.92 -18.76 0.76
C VAL A 212 -19.06 -18.14 1.57
N ALA A 213 -18.80 -17.11 2.37
CA ALA A 213 -19.84 -16.44 3.14
C ALA A 213 -20.94 -15.84 2.25
N ALA A 214 -20.58 -15.24 1.12
CA ALA A 214 -21.55 -14.69 0.17
C ALA A 214 -22.41 -15.80 -0.47
N ALA A 215 -21.80 -16.91 -0.89
CA ALA A 215 -22.51 -18.05 -1.48
C ALA A 215 -23.48 -18.70 -0.48
N VAL A 216 -23.02 -18.94 0.76
CA VAL A 216 -23.84 -19.52 1.82
C VAL A 216 -24.99 -18.59 2.20
N TRP A 217 -24.70 -17.29 2.37
CA TRP A 217 -25.74 -16.30 2.67
C TRP A 217 -26.78 -16.25 1.56
N PHE A 218 -26.35 -16.16 0.29
CA PHE A 218 -27.26 -16.10 -0.85
C PHE A 218 -28.13 -17.36 -0.94
N GLY A 219 -27.53 -18.56 -0.86
CA GLY A 219 -28.28 -19.82 -0.94
C GLY A 219 -29.32 -19.96 0.18
N THR A 220 -28.91 -19.73 1.44
CA THR A 220 -29.83 -19.81 2.58
C THR A 220 -30.91 -18.74 2.56
N PHE A 221 -30.57 -17.52 2.14
CA PHE A 221 -31.53 -16.43 1.98
C PHE A 221 -32.56 -16.76 0.90
N THR A 222 -32.13 -17.29 -0.26
CA THR A 222 -33.04 -17.70 -1.34
C THR A 222 -34.02 -18.76 -0.83
N VAL A 223 -33.56 -19.78 -0.10
CA VAL A 223 -34.48 -20.77 0.48
C VAL A 223 -35.47 -20.11 1.44
N LEU A 224 -35.00 -19.30 2.39
CA LEU A 224 -35.86 -18.60 3.36
C LEU A 224 -36.86 -17.61 2.72
N LEU A 225 -36.54 -17.09 1.53
CA LEU A 225 -37.42 -16.18 0.80
C LEU A 225 -38.53 -16.92 0.06
N PHE A 226 -38.23 -18.10 -0.49
CA PHE A 226 -39.18 -18.89 -1.30
C PHE A 226 -39.83 -20.05 -0.54
N SER A 227 -39.42 -20.31 0.71
CA SER A 227 -40.06 -21.27 1.59
C SER A 227 -40.90 -20.55 2.65
N ASP A 228 -42.16 -20.93 2.80
CA ASP A 228 -42.98 -20.52 3.95
C ASP A 228 -42.57 -21.19 5.27
N ALA A 229 -41.53 -22.03 5.24
CA ALA A 229 -41.03 -22.75 6.41
C ALA A 229 -40.22 -21.83 7.33
N ALA A 230 -40.68 -21.67 8.57
CA ALA A 230 -39.85 -21.19 9.66
C ALA A 230 -38.78 -22.25 9.96
N ALA A 231 -37.59 -22.11 9.35
CA ALA A 231 -36.47 -23.02 9.52
C ALA A 231 -35.35 -22.34 10.35
N PRO A 232 -35.36 -22.46 11.69
CA PRO A 232 -34.34 -21.90 12.58
C PRO A 232 -32.89 -22.17 12.16
N PRO A 233 -32.49 -23.39 11.72
CA PRO A 233 -31.10 -23.64 11.35
C PRO A 233 -30.69 -22.83 10.11
N LEU A 234 -31.58 -22.66 9.12
CA LEU A 234 -31.29 -21.86 7.93
C LEU A 234 -31.12 -20.38 8.28
N VAL A 235 -31.94 -19.86 9.19
CA VAL A 235 -31.83 -18.47 9.67
C VAL A 235 -30.50 -18.25 10.41
N LEU A 236 -30.10 -19.19 11.27
CA LEU A 236 -28.81 -19.12 11.97
C LEU A 236 -27.61 -19.18 11.02
N VAL A 237 -27.64 -20.08 10.04
CA VAL A 237 -26.57 -20.19 9.02
C VAL A 237 -26.49 -18.91 8.20
N SER A 238 -27.64 -18.35 7.79
CA SER A 238 -27.67 -17.09 7.05
C SER A 238 -27.09 -15.93 7.87
N ALA A 239 -27.49 -15.80 9.14
CA ALA A 239 -26.97 -14.76 10.03
C ALA A 239 -25.47 -14.90 10.30
N GLY A 240 -24.99 -16.14 10.51
CA GLY A 240 -23.56 -16.42 10.66
C GLY A 240 -22.76 -16.06 9.40
N ALA A 241 -23.28 -16.37 8.22
CA ALA A 241 -22.67 -15.99 6.95
C ALA A 241 -22.64 -14.45 6.76
N ALA A 242 -23.72 -13.74 7.13
CA ALA A 242 -23.78 -12.28 7.08
C ALA A 242 -22.76 -11.62 8.04
N LEU A 243 -22.55 -12.18 9.23
CA LEU A 243 -21.54 -11.72 10.20
C LEU A 243 -20.10 -11.99 9.77
N THR A 244 -19.87 -13.07 9.03
CA THR A 244 -18.52 -13.54 8.65
C THR A 244 -17.76 -12.48 7.85
N ALA A 245 -18.44 -11.77 6.95
CA ALA A 245 -17.77 -10.81 6.08
C ALA A 245 -17.23 -9.54 6.78
N PRO A 246 -17.99 -8.83 7.64
CA PRO A 246 -17.44 -7.75 8.43
C PRO A 246 -16.40 -8.24 9.44
N ALA A 247 -16.57 -9.43 10.04
CA ALA A 247 -15.56 -10.04 10.91
C ALA A 247 -14.23 -10.29 10.16
N ALA A 248 -14.29 -10.86 8.95
CA ALA A 248 -13.13 -11.07 8.09
C ALA A 248 -12.41 -9.76 7.74
N ARG A 249 -13.15 -8.65 7.58
CA ARG A 249 -12.56 -7.32 7.36
C ARG A 249 -11.81 -6.80 8.58
N ILE A 250 -12.32 -7.01 9.79
CA ILE A 250 -11.62 -6.64 11.03
C ILE A 250 -10.39 -7.53 11.23
N ALA A 251 -10.52 -8.84 11.03
CA ALA A 251 -9.40 -9.77 11.05
C ALA A 251 -8.30 -9.36 10.06
N LEU A 252 -8.68 -8.97 8.84
CA LEU A 252 -7.75 -8.47 7.83
C LEU A 252 -7.03 -7.20 8.28
N ARG A 253 -7.73 -6.26 8.93
CA ARG A 253 -7.09 -5.05 9.48
C ARG A 253 -6.09 -5.38 10.58
N ALA A 254 -6.45 -6.27 11.51
CA ALA A 254 -5.56 -6.72 12.58
C ALA A 254 -4.34 -7.45 12.02
N TRP A 255 -4.57 -8.39 11.09
CA TRP A 255 -3.53 -9.12 10.37
C TRP A 255 -2.58 -8.18 9.64
N THR A 256 -3.10 -7.20 8.90
CA THR A 256 -2.30 -6.20 8.18
C THR A 256 -1.44 -5.39 9.15
N ARG A 257 -2.01 -4.91 10.26
CA ARG A 257 -1.25 -4.17 11.28
C ARG A 257 -0.11 -5.00 11.86
N LEU A 258 -0.37 -6.26 12.18
CA LEU A 258 0.64 -7.18 12.70
C LEU A 258 1.76 -7.43 11.68
N ARG A 259 1.41 -7.69 10.42
CA ARG A 259 2.37 -7.92 9.33
C ARG A 259 3.23 -6.71 9.04
N LEU A 260 2.64 -5.51 9.04
CA LEU A 260 3.37 -4.26 8.83
C LEU A 260 4.29 -3.89 10.01
N ARG A 261 3.95 -4.30 11.24
CA ARG A 261 4.85 -4.19 12.40
C ARG A 261 6.04 -5.13 12.28
N ARG A 262 5.81 -6.38 11.90
CA ARG A 262 6.89 -7.37 11.67
C ARG A 262 7.77 -7.04 10.47
N SER A 263 7.20 -6.33 9.50
CA SER A 263 7.92 -5.84 8.32
C SER A 263 8.28 -4.36 8.46
N ALA A 264 8.45 -3.87 9.69
CA ALA A 264 8.96 -2.52 9.90
C ALA A 264 10.33 -2.42 9.21
N PRO A 265 10.59 -1.34 8.44
CA PRO A 265 11.84 -1.21 7.73
C PRO A 265 13.02 -1.23 8.71
N ALA A 266 14.06 -1.99 8.36
CA ALA A 266 15.36 -1.90 9.02
C ALA A 266 15.83 -0.43 8.96
N GLY A 267 16.33 0.09 10.09
CA GLY A 267 16.44 1.52 10.40
C GLY A 267 16.65 2.46 9.20
N ALA A 268 15.76 3.44 9.06
CA ALA A 268 15.97 4.55 8.13
C ALA A 268 17.12 5.43 8.64
N ALA A 269 18.04 5.83 7.76
CA ALA A 269 19.12 6.75 8.10
C ALA A 269 18.57 8.10 8.57
N VAL A 270 17.48 8.56 7.95
CA VAL A 270 16.71 9.72 8.42
C VAL A 270 15.23 9.52 8.11
N THR A 271 14.37 10.04 8.99
CA THR A 271 12.93 10.20 8.76
C THR A 271 12.58 11.68 8.88
N ILE A 272 12.00 12.23 7.82
CA ILE A 272 11.59 13.64 7.73
C ILE A 272 10.07 13.68 7.71
N THR A 273 9.49 14.33 8.70
CA THR A 273 8.06 14.64 8.75
C THR A 273 7.82 16.06 8.24
N PRO A 274 6.71 16.33 7.53
CA PRO A 274 6.42 17.67 7.05
C PRO A 274 6.39 18.72 8.18
N ARG A 275 7.03 19.86 7.96
CA ARG A 275 6.99 21.06 8.81
C ARG A 275 6.34 22.19 8.02
N PRO A 276 4.99 22.25 7.98
CA PRO A 276 4.31 23.26 7.19
C PRO A 276 4.46 24.66 7.80
N ALA A 277 4.60 25.67 6.95
CA ALA A 277 4.48 27.08 7.30
C ALA A 277 3.05 27.38 7.81
N PRO A 278 2.87 28.47 8.57
CA PRO A 278 1.56 29.04 8.81
C PRO A 278 0.79 29.22 7.50
N ASP A 279 -0.50 28.89 7.51
CA ASP A 279 -1.42 29.07 6.37
C ASP A 279 -1.09 28.30 5.08
N ALA A 280 -0.15 27.34 5.12
CA ALA A 280 0.20 26.50 3.97
C ALA A 280 -0.90 25.50 3.54
N GLY A 281 -2.09 25.55 4.15
CA GLY A 281 -3.22 24.65 3.89
C GLY A 281 -3.00 23.20 4.37
N ALA A 282 -1.90 22.94 5.10
CA ALA A 282 -1.59 21.61 5.60
C ALA A 282 -2.45 21.25 6.83
N THR A 283 -2.89 19.99 6.90
CA THR A 283 -3.69 19.47 8.01
C THR A 283 -2.83 18.69 9.01
N VAL A 284 -3.35 18.51 10.24
CA VAL A 284 -2.72 17.64 11.25
C VAL A 284 -2.49 16.22 10.71
N ARG A 285 -3.42 15.70 9.90
CA ARG A 285 -3.28 14.41 9.20
C ARG A 285 -2.02 14.37 8.33
N PHE A 286 -1.83 15.40 7.50
CA PHE A 286 -0.67 15.47 6.62
C PHE A 286 0.63 15.49 7.41
N ARG A 287 0.72 16.28 8.49
CA ARG A 287 1.91 16.32 9.35
C ARG A 287 2.19 14.98 10.04
N ARG A 288 1.15 14.25 10.44
CA ARG A 288 1.28 13.01 11.23
C ARG A 288 1.52 11.76 10.38
N ASP A 289 0.80 11.66 9.27
CA ASP A 289 0.69 10.39 8.52
C ASP A 289 1.61 10.34 7.30
N THR A 290 2.10 11.49 6.83
CA THR A 290 3.05 11.65 5.71
C THR A 290 4.49 11.74 6.23
N GLU A 291 5.44 11.09 5.55
CA GLU A 291 6.86 11.16 5.88
C GLU A 291 7.73 10.86 4.66
N ILE A 292 8.99 11.29 4.70
CA ILE A 292 10.06 10.83 3.81
C ILE A 292 11.02 10.01 4.66
N ARG A 293 11.34 8.79 4.23
CA ARG A 293 12.37 7.98 4.85
C ARG A 293 13.49 7.69 3.86
N VAL A 294 14.72 7.88 4.29
CA VAL A 294 15.90 7.48 3.51
C VAL A 294 16.38 6.14 4.08
N GLU A 295 16.01 5.06 3.41
CA GLU A 295 16.44 3.70 3.73
C GLU A 295 17.73 3.37 2.94
N ARG A 296 18.39 2.23 3.22
CA ARG A 296 19.66 1.85 2.57
C ARG A 296 19.57 1.83 1.04
N HIS A 297 18.50 1.23 0.51
CA HIS A 297 18.30 1.04 -0.94
C HIS A 297 17.17 1.90 -1.52
N ASP A 298 16.26 2.37 -0.66
CA ASP A 298 15.02 3.03 -1.06
C ASP A 298 14.91 4.43 -0.47
N LEU A 299 14.45 5.38 -1.27
CA LEU A 299 13.86 6.62 -0.81
C LEU A 299 12.35 6.41 -0.75
N VAL A 300 11.79 6.41 0.45
CA VAL A 300 10.38 6.12 0.68
C VAL A 300 9.63 7.42 0.94
N LEU A 301 8.64 7.69 0.10
CA LEU A 301 7.66 8.73 0.35
C LEU A 301 6.38 8.05 0.82
N LYS A 302 5.85 8.45 1.96
CA LYS A 302 4.59 7.94 2.49
C LYS A 302 3.54 9.03 2.42
N ASP A 303 2.37 8.72 1.85
CA ASP A 303 1.26 9.67 1.80
C ASP A 303 0.25 9.48 2.96
N ILE A 304 -0.75 10.36 3.02
CA ILE A 304 -1.80 10.33 4.05
C ILE A 304 -2.70 9.07 4.03
N SER A 305 -2.64 8.27 2.96
CA SER A 305 -3.34 6.98 2.88
C SER A 305 -2.50 5.84 3.45
N GLY A 306 -1.25 6.13 3.81
CA GLY A 306 -0.27 5.15 4.26
C GLY A 306 0.38 4.37 3.12
N GLN A 307 0.18 4.78 1.87
CA GLN A 307 0.91 4.21 0.73
C GLN A 307 2.38 4.56 0.84
N GLU A 308 3.25 3.59 0.57
CA GLU A 308 4.70 3.80 0.51
C GLU A 308 5.16 3.74 -0.94
N TYR A 309 5.53 4.90 -1.49
CA TYR A 309 6.19 5.04 -2.78
C TYR A 309 7.70 4.85 -2.58
N ARG A 310 8.22 3.73 -3.07
CA ARG A 310 9.64 3.37 -2.89
C ARG A 310 10.38 3.68 -4.18
N LEU A 311 11.22 4.70 -4.15
CA LEU A 311 12.09 5.10 -5.25
C LEU A 311 13.48 4.53 -5.02
N ALA A 312 14.14 4.08 -6.10
CA ALA A 312 15.48 3.53 -6.01
C ALA A 312 16.51 4.61 -5.63
N ARG A 313 17.47 4.27 -4.76
CA ARG A 313 18.63 5.13 -4.47
C ARG A 313 19.85 4.82 -5.34
N ARG A 314 19.89 3.63 -5.94
CA ARG A 314 21.00 3.13 -6.76
C ARG A 314 20.46 2.46 -8.02
N GLY A 315 21.33 2.34 -9.02
CA GLY A 315 20.98 1.73 -10.30
C GLY A 315 20.39 2.71 -11.32
N PRO A 316 19.94 2.19 -12.48
CA PRO A 316 19.60 2.98 -13.66
C PRO A 316 18.36 3.86 -13.50
N HIS A 317 17.40 3.48 -12.65
CA HIS A 317 16.15 4.20 -12.38
C HIS A 317 16.17 4.95 -11.05
N ALA A 318 17.35 5.15 -10.47
CA ALA A 318 17.52 5.86 -9.20
C ALA A 318 17.12 7.34 -9.28
N VAL A 319 16.79 7.90 -8.12
CA VAL A 319 16.82 9.36 -7.93
C VAL A 319 18.28 9.80 -7.90
N THR A 320 18.66 10.70 -8.79
CA THR A 320 20.06 11.12 -9.02
C THR A 320 20.32 12.57 -8.67
N ALA A 321 19.29 13.39 -8.48
CA ALA A 321 19.45 14.79 -8.12
C ALA A 321 18.29 15.32 -7.27
N LEU A 322 18.63 16.26 -6.40
CA LEU A 322 17.69 17.14 -5.72
C LEU A 322 17.70 18.49 -6.41
N VAL A 323 16.53 19.03 -6.76
CA VAL A 323 16.45 20.38 -7.35
C VAL A 323 15.62 21.27 -6.44
N LEU A 324 16.26 22.29 -5.87
CA LEU A 324 15.57 23.36 -5.15
C LEU A 324 15.05 24.36 -6.17
N VAL A 325 13.73 24.50 -6.24
CA VAL A 325 13.05 25.43 -7.13
C VAL A 325 12.75 26.71 -6.38
N ARG A 326 13.18 27.84 -6.94
CA ARG A 326 12.95 29.19 -6.41
C ARG A 326 12.06 29.99 -7.34
N ASP A 327 11.24 30.86 -6.78
CA ASP A 327 10.47 31.85 -7.54
C ASP A 327 11.37 33.03 -7.97
N ARG A 328 10.75 34.07 -8.54
CA ARG A 328 11.48 35.27 -8.98
C ARG A 328 12.01 36.15 -7.85
N SER A 329 11.42 36.05 -6.67
CA SER A 329 11.91 36.73 -5.47
C SER A 329 13.10 36.00 -4.84
N GLY A 330 13.44 34.80 -5.35
CA GLY A 330 14.45 33.92 -4.77
C GLY A 330 13.89 33.03 -3.64
N ALA A 331 12.62 33.16 -3.29
CA ALA A 331 11.98 32.34 -2.27
C ALA A 331 11.81 30.90 -2.77
N PRO A 332 12.06 29.89 -1.91
CA PRO A 332 11.90 28.50 -2.29
C PRO A 332 10.42 28.13 -2.48
N VAL A 333 10.10 27.56 -3.63
CA VAL A 333 8.77 27.08 -4.01
C VAL A 333 8.61 25.61 -3.65
N GLY A 334 9.67 24.82 -3.84
CA GLY A 334 9.66 23.40 -3.52
C GLY A 334 10.90 22.67 -3.99
N VAL A 335 10.94 21.37 -3.71
CA VAL A 335 12.03 20.48 -4.07
C VAL A 335 11.53 19.46 -5.08
N GLU A 336 12.30 19.21 -6.13
CA GLU A 336 12.05 18.12 -7.08
C GLU A 336 13.06 16.99 -6.86
N LEU A 337 12.56 15.77 -6.74
CA LEU A 337 13.36 14.54 -6.80
C LEU A 337 13.45 14.12 -8.26
N ARG A 338 14.65 14.15 -8.85
CA ARG A 338 14.85 13.84 -10.28
C ARG A 338 15.59 12.53 -10.50
N GLY A 339 15.19 11.82 -11.54
CA GLY A 339 15.91 10.65 -12.06
C GLY A 339 17.03 11.02 -13.04
N ARG A 340 17.66 9.98 -13.60
CA ARG A 340 18.86 10.07 -14.46
C ARG A 340 18.72 10.97 -15.70
N ASP A 341 17.52 11.06 -16.27
CA ASP A 341 17.21 11.84 -17.49
C ASP A 341 16.55 13.19 -17.14
N GLY A 342 16.66 13.64 -15.88
CA GLY A 342 16.03 14.86 -15.39
C GLY A 342 14.52 14.75 -15.20
N GLN A 343 13.94 13.57 -15.35
CA GLN A 343 12.53 13.29 -15.10
C GLN A 343 12.20 13.55 -13.63
N VAL A 344 11.19 14.38 -13.38
CA VAL A 344 10.68 14.63 -12.03
C VAL A 344 9.95 13.37 -11.57
N ARG A 345 10.48 12.70 -10.54
CA ARG A 345 9.88 11.51 -9.92
C ARG A 345 8.88 11.92 -8.85
N ALA A 346 9.25 12.90 -8.03
CA ALA A 346 8.40 13.47 -7.00
C ALA A 346 8.71 14.94 -6.76
N VAL A 347 7.76 15.63 -6.15
CA VAL A 347 7.88 17.02 -5.72
C VAL A 347 7.43 17.19 -4.29
N LEU A 348 8.12 18.07 -3.58
CA LEU A 348 7.88 18.41 -2.19
C LEU A 348 7.67 19.92 -2.11
N PRO A 349 6.40 20.39 -2.09
CA PRO A 349 6.10 21.80 -1.93
C PRO A 349 6.76 22.38 -0.66
N TRP A 350 7.51 23.47 -0.80
CA TRP A 350 8.37 23.98 0.27
C TRP A 350 7.55 24.38 1.48
N LEU A 351 6.49 25.17 1.27
CA LEU A 351 5.63 25.66 2.35
C LEU A 351 5.04 24.53 3.18
N GLN A 352 4.74 23.36 2.60
CA GLN A 352 4.13 22.25 3.32
C GLN A 352 5.14 21.32 3.98
N TRP A 353 6.35 21.19 3.44
CA TRP A 353 7.37 20.28 3.96
C TRP A 353 8.43 20.94 4.83
N PHE A 354 8.89 22.14 4.47
CA PHE A 354 10.07 22.77 5.05
C PHE A 354 9.87 24.24 5.45
N GLY A 355 8.67 24.80 5.23
CA GLY A 355 8.39 26.22 5.47
C GLY A 355 8.16 26.62 6.94
N GLY A 356 7.88 25.66 7.82
CA GLY A 356 7.65 25.89 9.25
C GLY A 356 8.91 25.77 10.11
N ALA A 357 8.75 25.98 11.42
CA ALA A 357 9.84 25.84 12.39
C ALA A 357 10.48 24.43 12.34
N GLY A 358 11.82 24.37 12.28
CA GLY A 358 12.60 23.14 12.10
C GLY A 358 12.54 22.54 10.68
N GLY A 359 11.88 23.20 9.73
CA GLY A 359 11.80 22.75 8.34
C GLY A 359 13.15 22.84 7.61
N GLY A 360 13.95 23.87 7.91
CA GLY A 360 15.33 24.00 7.41
C GLY A 360 16.22 22.84 7.84
N ASP A 361 16.13 22.41 9.10
CA ASP A 361 16.86 21.25 9.62
C ASP A 361 16.42 19.96 8.91
N GLY A 362 15.12 19.80 8.67
CA GLY A 362 14.59 18.68 7.90
C GLY A 362 15.10 18.65 6.45
N TRP A 363 15.25 19.81 5.82
CA TRP A 363 15.85 19.92 4.49
C TRP A 363 17.35 19.56 4.50
N ALA A 364 18.11 20.12 5.44
CA ALA A 364 19.54 19.81 5.59
C ALA A 364 19.77 18.32 5.88
N ALA A 365 18.94 17.71 6.74
CA ALA A 365 18.98 16.28 7.03
C ALA A 365 18.66 15.42 5.80
N LEU A 366 17.70 15.83 4.96
CA LEU A 366 17.41 15.17 3.68
C LEU A 366 18.61 15.20 2.73
N GLN A 367 19.22 16.38 2.57
CA GLN A 367 20.40 16.57 1.72
C GLN A 367 21.56 15.68 2.21
N GLY A 368 21.85 15.73 3.51
CA GLY A 368 22.91 14.93 4.14
C GLY A 368 22.69 13.43 3.96
N ALA A 369 21.48 12.94 4.20
CA ALA A 369 21.18 11.50 4.11
C ALA A 369 21.17 10.96 2.67
N LEU A 370 20.75 11.77 1.70
CA LEU A 370 20.73 11.36 0.29
C LEU A 370 22.10 11.46 -0.37
N ALA A 371 22.95 12.40 0.06
CA ALA A 371 24.27 12.68 -0.54
C ALA A 371 24.20 12.86 -2.07
N LEU A 372 23.08 13.40 -2.56
CA LEU A 372 22.85 13.69 -3.98
C LEU A 372 23.24 15.13 -4.30
N PRO A 373 23.65 15.42 -5.55
CA PRO A 373 23.89 16.79 -5.97
C PRO A 373 22.61 17.62 -5.85
N VAL A 374 22.72 18.76 -5.20
CA VAL A 374 21.66 19.76 -5.05
C VAL A 374 21.86 20.80 -6.14
N ARG A 375 20.85 20.97 -7.00
CA ARG A 375 20.84 22.00 -8.04
C ARG A 375 19.79 23.05 -7.70
N GLU A 376 20.07 24.30 -8.00
CA GLU A 376 19.06 25.35 -7.89
C GLU A 376 18.45 25.66 -9.26
N ARG A 377 17.15 25.95 -9.29
CA ARG A 377 16.42 26.34 -10.50
C ARG A 377 15.47 27.49 -10.20
N GLY A 378 15.67 28.63 -10.86
CA GLY A 378 14.70 29.72 -10.87
C GLY A 378 13.52 29.45 -11.81
N LEU A 379 12.32 29.84 -11.40
CA LEU A 379 11.16 29.90 -12.29
C LEU A 379 11.24 31.15 -13.17
N THR A 380 11.64 30.97 -14.43
CA THR A 380 11.71 32.03 -15.43
C THR A 380 10.36 32.17 -16.17
N GLY A 381 9.79 33.38 -16.23
CA GLY A 381 8.62 33.72 -17.07
C GLY A 381 7.25 33.84 -16.36
N ARG A 382 6.34 34.65 -16.94
CA ARG A 382 4.93 34.85 -16.50
C ARG A 382 4.14 33.65 -17.03
N GLY A 383 3.76 32.73 -16.13
CA GLY A 383 2.96 31.55 -16.48
C GLY A 383 3.66 30.18 -16.38
N GLY A 384 4.90 30.11 -15.89
CA GLY A 384 5.58 28.82 -15.67
C GLY A 384 5.05 28.08 -14.45
N GLY A 385 3.94 27.37 -14.58
CA GLY A 385 3.39 26.52 -13.51
C GLY A 385 4.44 25.53 -12.99
N TRP A 386 4.57 25.45 -11.67
CA TRP A 386 5.40 24.46 -10.99
C TRP A 386 4.51 23.44 -10.28
N PRO A 387 4.77 22.13 -10.44
CA PRO A 387 5.82 21.52 -11.27
C PRO A 387 5.46 21.43 -12.75
N LYS A 388 6.49 21.27 -13.61
CA LYS A 388 6.30 20.99 -15.03
C LYS A 388 6.01 19.50 -15.24
N GLY A 389 4.73 19.16 -15.40
CA GLY A 389 4.28 17.80 -15.72
C GLY A 389 3.90 16.96 -14.50
N PRO A 390 3.46 15.71 -14.73
CA PRO A 390 2.92 14.86 -13.69
C PRO A 390 4.05 14.26 -12.83
N ALA A 391 3.97 14.55 -11.54
CA ALA A 391 4.90 14.10 -10.52
C ALA A 391 4.15 13.63 -9.27
N LEU A 392 4.72 12.65 -8.59
CA LEU A 392 4.32 12.30 -7.23
C LEU A 392 4.44 13.54 -6.33
N GLY A 393 3.51 13.77 -5.40
CA GLY A 393 3.62 14.88 -4.43
C GLY A 393 2.55 15.96 -4.53
N LEU A 394 2.06 16.29 -5.73
CA LEU A 394 1.00 17.30 -5.89
C LEU A 394 -0.33 16.91 -5.26
N ARG A 395 -0.63 15.61 -5.24
CA ARG A 395 -1.85 15.04 -4.66
C ARG A 395 -1.64 14.49 -3.24
N MET A 396 -0.45 14.67 -2.65
CA MET A 396 -0.19 14.25 -1.26
C MET A 396 -0.95 15.11 -0.24
N LEU A 397 -1.35 16.33 -0.64
CA LEU A 397 -2.27 17.19 0.09
C LEU A 397 -3.60 17.24 -0.67
N PRO A 398 -4.62 16.51 -0.21
CA PRO A 398 -5.97 16.65 -0.74
C PRO A 398 -6.46 18.09 -0.57
N ALA A 399 -7.25 18.58 -1.51
CA ALA A 399 -7.73 19.96 -1.49
C ALA A 399 -8.70 20.20 -0.32
N TYR A 400 -9.42 19.15 0.11
CA TYR A 400 -10.41 19.23 1.17
C TYR A 400 -10.33 18.04 2.13
N GLY A 401 -10.72 18.26 3.39
CA GLY A 401 -10.77 17.18 4.40
C GLY A 401 -11.65 16.00 3.99
N LYS A 402 -12.71 16.21 3.17
CA LYS A 402 -13.54 15.13 2.62
C LYS A 402 -12.73 14.18 1.75
N GLU A 403 -11.86 14.70 0.89
CA GLU A 403 -10.97 13.91 0.03
C GLU A 403 -9.90 13.21 0.87
N ALA A 404 -9.31 13.90 1.85
CA ALA A 404 -8.36 13.31 2.79
C ALA A 404 -8.96 12.10 3.53
N ARG A 405 -10.20 12.22 3.99
CA ARG A 405 -10.94 11.12 4.61
C ARG A 405 -11.33 10.02 3.62
N ALA A 406 -11.46 10.30 2.34
CA ALA A 406 -11.79 9.30 1.33
C ALA A 406 -10.57 8.44 0.97
N VAL A 407 -9.43 9.07 0.71
CA VAL A 407 -8.19 8.37 0.33
C VAL A 407 -7.53 7.62 1.49
N SER A 408 -7.72 8.09 2.73
CA SER A 408 -7.21 7.42 3.94
C SER A 408 -8.07 6.26 4.46
N ARG A 409 -9.15 5.89 3.75
CA ARG A 409 -9.96 4.74 4.15
C ARG A 409 -9.19 3.46 3.96
N PHE A 410 -9.46 2.49 4.84
CA PHE A 410 -9.00 1.13 4.59
C PHE A 410 -9.55 0.64 3.23
N PRO A 411 -8.70 0.06 2.36
CA PRO A 411 -9.08 -0.28 0.99
C PRO A 411 -10.40 -1.04 0.90
N GLY A 412 -11.22 -0.67 -0.08
CA GLY A 412 -12.43 -1.40 -0.45
C GLY A 412 -12.09 -2.66 -1.25
N THR A 413 -13.01 -3.62 -1.29
CA THR A 413 -12.94 -4.74 -2.23
C THR A 413 -13.62 -4.34 -3.53
N LEU A 414 -13.02 -4.69 -4.67
CA LEU A 414 -13.51 -4.42 -6.03
C LEU A 414 -14.86 -5.08 -6.38
N VAL A 415 -15.39 -5.94 -5.52
CA VAL A 415 -16.76 -6.47 -5.67
C VAL A 415 -17.75 -5.36 -5.31
N GLY A 416 -17.87 -4.37 -6.19
CA GLY A 416 -18.91 -3.37 -6.29
C GLY A 416 -19.16 -2.47 -5.07
N VAL A 417 -19.70 -1.28 -5.35
CA VAL A 417 -20.39 -0.44 -4.35
C VAL A 417 -21.54 -1.23 -3.65
N SER A 418 -22.02 -2.33 -4.27
CA SER A 418 -23.03 -3.23 -3.71
C SER A 418 -22.57 -4.03 -2.49
N SER A 419 -21.27 -4.31 -2.28
CA SER A 419 -20.87 -5.22 -1.20
C SER A 419 -21.18 -4.68 0.20
N THR A 420 -21.11 -3.37 0.44
CA THR A 420 -21.41 -2.82 1.76
C THR A 420 -22.93 -2.73 1.97
N ALA A 421 -23.66 -2.37 0.91
CA ALA A 421 -25.12 -2.35 0.93
C ALA A 421 -25.71 -3.76 1.14
N VAL A 422 -25.22 -4.77 0.43
CA VAL A 422 -25.63 -6.18 0.58
C VAL A 422 -25.36 -6.68 2.00
N MET A 423 -24.23 -6.30 2.61
CA MET A 423 -23.94 -6.69 4.00
C MET A 423 -24.83 -5.96 5.02
N ALA A 424 -25.17 -4.70 4.78
CA ALA A 424 -26.12 -3.96 5.61
C ALA A 424 -27.51 -4.59 5.53
N VAL A 425 -27.96 -4.94 4.31
CA VAL A 425 -29.23 -5.66 4.08
C VAL A 425 -29.22 -7.01 4.79
N GLY A 426 -28.16 -7.81 4.65
CA GLY A 426 -28.02 -9.09 5.36
C GLY A 426 -28.07 -8.95 6.89
N SER A 427 -27.49 -7.89 7.44
CA SER A 427 -27.53 -7.59 8.87
C SER A 427 -28.95 -7.24 9.33
N CYS A 428 -29.67 -6.39 8.58
CA CYS A 428 -31.06 -6.05 8.85
C CYS A 428 -31.98 -7.27 8.76
N LEU A 429 -31.82 -8.09 7.72
CA LEU A 429 -32.62 -9.30 7.54
C LEU A 429 -32.42 -10.30 8.68
N SER A 430 -31.19 -10.44 9.18
CA SER A 430 -30.91 -11.29 10.34
C SER A 430 -31.73 -10.84 11.57
N VAL A 431 -31.83 -9.53 11.80
CA VAL A 431 -32.67 -9.00 12.89
C VAL A 431 -34.16 -9.27 12.64
N VAL A 432 -34.65 -9.02 11.42
CA VAL A 432 -36.07 -9.22 11.07
C VAL A 432 -36.50 -10.68 11.22
N TYR A 433 -35.74 -11.62 10.66
CA TYR A 433 -36.04 -13.05 10.79
C TYR A 433 -35.88 -13.52 12.24
N GLY A 434 -34.86 -13.04 12.95
CA GLY A 434 -34.67 -13.33 14.38
C GLY A 434 -35.88 -12.92 15.23
N VAL A 435 -36.44 -11.73 15.01
CA VAL A 435 -37.66 -11.27 15.71
C VAL A 435 -38.87 -12.15 15.37
N ARG A 436 -39.05 -12.55 14.11
CA ARG A 436 -40.13 -13.47 13.70
C ARG A 436 -40.06 -14.83 14.40
N LEU A 437 -38.85 -15.29 14.73
CA LEU A 437 -38.59 -16.54 15.42
C LEU A 437 -38.74 -16.46 16.95
N LEU A 438 -38.93 -15.27 17.54
CA LEU A 438 -38.81 -15.05 18.99
C LEU A 438 -39.77 -15.91 19.81
N ASN A 439 -41.00 -16.08 19.32
CA ASN A 439 -42.05 -16.84 20.03
C ASN A 439 -41.90 -18.35 19.87
N ALA A 440 -41.44 -18.82 18.70
CA ALA A 440 -41.35 -20.25 18.39
C ALA A 440 -39.99 -20.86 18.81
N HIS A 441 -38.91 -20.11 18.67
CA HIS A 441 -37.54 -20.58 18.89
C HIS A 441 -36.66 -19.49 19.54
N PRO A 442 -36.86 -19.20 20.84
CA PRO A 442 -36.25 -18.04 21.51
C PRO A 442 -34.71 -18.06 21.52
N GLY A 443 -34.09 -19.24 21.60
CA GLY A 443 -32.63 -19.38 21.55
C GLY A 443 -32.06 -18.99 20.17
N ALA A 444 -32.64 -19.53 19.11
CA ALA A 444 -32.23 -19.21 17.73
C ALA A 444 -32.51 -17.75 17.39
N ALA A 445 -33.64 -17.21 17.84
CA ALA A 445 -34.01 -15.80 17.69
C ALA A 445 -32.96 -14.86 18.28
N ARG A 446 -32.59 -15.06 19.56
CA ARG A 446 -31.60 -14.23 20.25
C ARG A 446 -30.23 -14.28 19.58
N ALA A 447 -29.76 -15.47 19.21
CA ALA A 447 -28.48 -15.63 18.52
C ALA A 447 -28.48 -14.90 17.16
N THR A 448 -29.55 -15.04 16.38
CA THR A 448 -29.69 -14.39 15.07
C THR A 448 -29.70 -12.86 15.20
N VAL A 449 -30.46 -12.32 16.15
CA VAL A 449 -30.50 -10.87 16.43
C VAL A 449 -29.13 -10.37 16.87
N LEU A 450 -28.46 -11.08 17.78
CA LEU A 450 -27.13 -10.71 18.26
C LEU A 450 -26.11 -10.68 17.12
N MET A 451 -26.11 -11.69 16.24
CA MET A 451 -25.24 -11.72 15.06
C MET A 451 -25.55 -10.57 14.10
N GLY A 452 -26.83 -10.26 13.85
CA GLY A 452 -27.24 -9.13 13.00
C GLY A 452 -26.79 -7.78 13.55
N VAL A 453 -26.99 -7.53 14.85
CA VAL A 453 -26.53 -6.32 15.54
C VAL A 453 -25.01 -6.22 15.52
N LEU A 454 -24.30 -7.30 15.85
CA LEU A 454 -22.85 -7.32 15.82
C LEU A 454 -22.31 -7.05 14.42
N ALA A 455 -22.90 -7.66 13.38
CA ALA A 455 -22.53 -7.42 11.99
C ALA A 455 -22.68 -5.95 11.60
N ALA A 456 -23.79 -5.31 12.00
CA ALA A 456 -24.03 -3.89 11.78
C ALA A 456 -22.99 -3.00 12.52
N LEU A 457 -22.70 -3.30 13.79
CA LEU A 457 -21.70 -2.58 14.59
C LEU A 457 -20.30 -2.69 13.98
N LEU A 458 -19.87 -3.88 13.55
CA LEU A 458 -18.56 -4.11 12.94
C LEU A 458 -18.39 -3.35 11.61
N GLN A 459 -19.48 -3.00 10.93
CA GLN A 459 -19.47 -2.17 9.71
C GLN A 459 -19.49 -0.67 10.05
N ALA A 460 -20.36 -0.27 10.96
CA ALA A 460 -20.61 1.14 11.27
C ALA A 460 -19.50 1.76 12.11
N LEU A 461 -19.06 1.11 13.20
CA LEU A 461 -18.10 1.67 14.15
C LEU A 461 -16.78 2.11 13.51
N PRO A 462 -16.12 1.31 12.64
CA PRO A 462 -14.87 1.75 12.04
C PRO A 462 -15.06 2.94 11.09
N TYR A 463 -16.24 3.08 10.49
CA TYR A 463 -16.56 4.22 9.64
C TYR A 463 -16.85 5.47 10.47
N THR A 464 -17.65 5.37 11.53
CA THR A 464 -17.99 6.50 12.40
C THR A 464 -16.76 7.03 13.12
N ILE A 465 -15.91 6.15 13.67
CA ILE A 465 -14.63 6.53 14.28
C ILE A 465 -13.73 7.25 13.27
N HIS A 466 -13.61 6.72 12.04
CA HIS A 466 -12.80 7.35 11.00
C HIS A 466 -13.30 8.74 10.62
N GLN A 467 -14.61 8.91 10.49
CA GLN A 467 -15.21 10.21 10.18
C GLN A 467 -15.09 11.20 11.34
N GLY A 468 -15.34 10.74 12.57
CA GLY A 468 -15.23 11.55 13.79
C GLY A 468 -13.80 12.02 14.03
N CYS A 469 -12.84 11.09 14.13
CA CYS A 469 -11.43 11.45 14.29
C CYS A 469 -10.92 12.29 13.11
N GLY A 470 -11.38 12.01 11.89
CA GLY A 470 -11.07 12.81 10.71
C GLY A 470 -11.47 14.27 10.90
N ARG A 471 -12.77 14.54 11.05
CA ARG A 471 -13.32 15.90 11.13
C ARG A 471 -12.83 16.67 12.35
N TYR A 472 -12.84 16.04 13.53
CA TYR A 472 -12.62 16.77 14.77
C TYR A 472 -11.16 16.88 15.17
N ARG A 473 -10.26 16.05 14.64
CA ARG A 473 -8.85 16.03 15.07
C ARG A 473 -7.88 16.16 13.91
N LEU A 474 -8.07 15.39 12.85
CA LEU A 474 -7.04 15.21 11.82
C LEU A 474 -7.13 16.22 10.68
N ASP A 475 -8.32 16.75 10.39
CA ASP A 475 -8.53 17.67 9.28
C ASP A 475 -8.41 19.15 9.72
N ARG A 476 -8.01 19.41 10.98
CA ARG A 476 -7.66 20.74 11.49
C ARG A 476 -6.35 21.25 10.87
N PRO A 477 -6.14 22.58 10.78
CA PRO A 477 -4.86 23.16 10.35
C PRO A 477 -3.68 22.64 11.20
N ALA A 478 -2.54 22.40 10.57
CA ALA A 478 -1.34 21.89 11.26
C ALA A 478 -0.58 22.97 12.04
N SER A 479 -0.78 24.25 11.71
CA SER A 479 -0.05 25.40 12.25
C SER A 479 -0.81 26.17 13.35
N GLY A 480 -1.78 25.53 14.00
CA GLY A 480 -2.60 26.12 15.06
C GLY A 480 -2.54 25.36 16.37
#